data_AF-A0A7L3WWI4-F1
#
_entry.id   AF-A0A7L3WWI4-F1
#
_cell.length_a   1.000
_cell.length_b   1.000
_cell.length_c   1.000
_cell.angle_alpha   90.00
_cell.angle_beta   90.00
_cell.angle_gamma   90.00
#
_symmetry.space_group_name_H-M   'P 1'
#
loop_
_entity.id
_entity.type
_entity.pdbx_description
1 polymer ?
#
loop_
_entity_poly.entity_id
_entity_poly.type
_entity_poly.pdbx_seq_one_letter_code
_entity_poly.pdbx_strand_id
1 'polypeptide(L)'
;MIARLGKEIDNPESVCYWAQKNKIPVLSPALTDGSLGDMIFFHSYKHPGLVLDIVEDLRLINTQAIFARKTGMIILGGGLVKHHIANANLMRNGADFSVYVNTAQEFDGSDSGARPDEAVSWGKIRMDATPVKVYADASLVFPLLVAETFAQRADAF
;
A
#
# COMPACT_ATOMS: atom_id res chain seq x y z
N MET A 1 10.75 -10.14 -5.19
CA MET A 1 10.24 -10.67 -6.49
C MET A 1 9.69 -9.59 -7.41
N ILE A 2 8.77 -8.72 -6.97
CA ILE A 2 8.07 -7.74 -7.83
C ILE A 2 9.03 -6.79 -8.55
N ALA A 3 10.08 -6.29 -7.87
CA ALA A 3 11.10 -5.45 -8.50
C ALA A 3 11.80 -6.12 -9.69
N ARG A 4 12.00 -7.45 -9.63
CA ARG A 4 12.56 -8.23 -10.76
C ARG A 4 11.58 -8.26 -11.93
N LEU A 5 10.30 -8.53 -11.68
CA LEU A 5 9.27 -8.53 -12.73
C LEU A 5 9.16 -7.17 -13.40
N GLY A 6 9.23 -6.08 -12.63
CA GLY A 6 9.29 -4.71 -13.15
C GLY A 6 10.52 -4.43 -14.02
N LYS A 7 11.65 -5.07 -13.74
CA LYS A 7 12.86 -4.93 -14.55
C LYS A 7 12.76 -5.74 -15.84
N GLU A 8 12.21 -6.94 -15.77
CA GLU A 8 12.08 -7.86 -16.92
C GLU A 8 11.02 -7.42 -17.92
N ILE A 9 9.93 -6.78 -17.48
CA ILE A 9 8.89 -6.30 -18.41
C ILE A 9 9.37 -5.15 -19.29
N ASP A 10 10.38 -4.39 -18.83
CA ASP A 10 11.06 -3.30 -19.54
C ASP A 10 10.15 -2.37 -20.38
N ASN A 11 8.96 -2.07 -19.84
CA ASN A 11 7.94 -1.29 -20.52
C ASN A 11 7.61 -0.03 -19.70
N PRO A 12 7.76 1.19 -20.27
CA PRO A 12 7.49 2.45 -19.57
C PRO A 12 6.01 2.67 -19.21
N GLU A 13 5.07 1.87 -19.72
CA GLU A 13 3.66 1.91 -19.30
C GLU A 13 3.41 1.15 -17.98
N SER A 14 4.38 0.33 -17.52
CA SER A 14 4.23 -0.48 -16.31
C SER A 14 4.55 0.30 -15.04
N VAL A 15 3.65 0.24 -14.06
CA VAL A 15 3.90 0.77 -12.71
C VAL A 15 5.10 0.06 -12.05
N CYS A 16 5.20 -1.27 -12.21
CA CYS A 16 6.29 -2.04 -11.61
C CYS A 16 7.66 -1.70 -12.24
N TYR A 17 7.67 -1.32 -13.52
CA TYR A 17 8.87 -0.83 -14.19
C TYR A 17 9.39 0.45 -13.54
N TRP A 18 8.53 1.44 -13.35
CA TRP A 18 8.92 2.70 -12.70
C TRP A 18 9.26 2.51 -11.22
N ALA A 19 8.52 1.66 -10.51
CA ALA A 19 8.79 1.36 -9.11
C ALA A 19 10.22 0.82 -8.92
N GLN A 20 10.62 -0.20 -9.68
CA GLN A 20 11.98 -0.74 -9.57
C GLN A 20 13.06 0.26 -10.04
N LYS A 21 12.78 1.02 -11.11
CA LYS A 21 13.72 2.01 -11.67
C LYS A 21 14.02 3.13 -10.67
N ASN A 22 13.00 3.54 -9.91
CA ASN A 22 13.09 4.60 -8.91
C ASN A 22 13.33 4.07 -7.48
N LYS A 23 13.63 2.77 -7.33
CA LYS A 23 13.87 2.11 -6.03
C LYS A 23 12.72 2.28 -5.03
N ILE A 24 11.49 2.30 -5.53
CA ILE A 24 10.25 2.31 -4.74
C ILE A 24 9.83 0.85 -4.52
N PRO A 25 9.84 0.35 -3.27
CA PRO A 25 9.46 -1.03 -3.01
C PRO A 25 7.95 -1.23 -3.14
N VAL A 26 7.56 -2.35 -3.75
CA VAL A 26 6.18 -2.82 -3.81
C VAL A 26 6.09 -4.06 -2.95
N LEU A 27 5.21 -4.03 -1.96
CA LEU A 27 5.06 -5.09 -0.97
C LEU A 27 3.69 -5.75 -1.11
N SER A 28 3.69 -7.08 -1.16
CA SER A 28 2.47 -7.87 -1.29
C SER A 28 2.63 -9.17 -0.49
N PRO A 29 2.22 -9.18 0.80
CA PRO A 29 2.37 -10.36 1.66
C PRO A 29 1.61 -11.60 1.14
N ALA A 30 0.57 -11.39 0.33
CA ALA A 30 -0.24 -12.43 -0.28
C ALA A 30 0.00 -12.52 -1.80
N LEU A 31 1.27 -12.45 -2.25
CA LEU A 31 1.63 -12.44 -3.68
C LEU A 31 1.15 -13.70 -4.45
N THR A 32 0.86 -14.78 -3.73
CA THR A 32 0.36 -16.04 -4.28
C THR A 32 -1.15 -16.03 -4.57
N ASP A 33 -1.90 -15.02 -4.12
CA ASP A 33 -3.35 -14.96 -4.29
C ASP A 33 -3.74 -14.35 -5.65
N GLY A 34 -3.50 -15.11 -6.72
CA GLY A 34 -3.85 -14.72 -8.08
C GLY A 34 -3.04 -15.44 -9.16
N SER A 35 -3.13 -14.95 -10.41
CA SER A 35 -2.52 -15.60 -11.58
C SER A 35 -1.01 -15.82 -11.47
N LEU A 36 -0.27 -14.93 -10.80
CA LEU A 36 1.15 -15.13 -10.54
C LEU A 36 1.40 -16.34 -9.62
N GLY A 37 0.53 -16.55 -8.63
CA GLY A 37 0.52 -17.74 -7.78
C GLY A 37 0.28 -19.02 -8.56
N ASP A 38 -0.68 -19.01 -9.50
CA ASP A 38 -0.92 -20.15 -10.40
C ASP A 38 0.36 -20.52 -11.17
N MET A 39 1.05 -19.51 -11.71
CA MET A 39 2.30 -19.73 -12.46
C MET A 39 3.42 -20.25 -11.56
N ILE A 40 3.56 -19.72 -10.34
CA ILE A 40 4.52 -20.25 -9.34
C ILE A 40 4.20 -21.71 -9.01
N PHE A 41 2.92 -22.04 -8.80
CA PHE A 41 2.46 -23.39 -8.51
C PHE A 41 2.80 -24.36 -9.64
N PHE A 42 2.42 -24.06 -10.87
CA PHE A 42 2.74 -24.92 -12.02
C PHE A 42 4.25 -25.05 -12.25
N HIS A 43 5.00 -23.95 -12.05
CA HIS A 43 6.46 -23.94 -12.15
C HIS A 43 7.10 -24.86 -11.10
N SER A 44 6.56 -24.91 -9.88
CA SER A 44 7.14 -25.69 -8.78
C SER A 44 7.28 -27.20 -9.07
N TYR A 45 6.39 -27.77 -9.90
CA TYR A 45 6.49 -29.18 -10.34
C TYR A 45 7.62 -29.44 -11.32
N LYS A 46 8.02 -28.44 -12.10
CA LYS A 46 9.10 -28.54 -13.10
C LYS A 46 10.45 -28.10 -12.51
N HIS A 47 10.42 -27.10 -11.64
CA HIS A 47 11.58 -26.45 -11.05
C HIS A 47 11.28 -26.14 -9.57
N PRO A 48 11.41 -27.14 -8.69
CA PRO A 48 11.14 -26.97 -7.27
C PRO A 48 12.17 -26.06 -6.60
N GLY A 49 11.78 -25.44 -5.48
CA GLY A 49 12.70 -24.70 -4.60
C GLY A 49 12.53 -23.18 -4.55
N LEU A 50 11.61 -22.58 -5.32
CA LEU A 50 11.27 -21.17 -5.14
C LEU A 50 10.55 -20.98 -3.80
N VAL A 51 11.13 -20.12 -2.95
CA VAL A 51 10.55 -19.73 -1.65
C VAL A 51 10.32 -18.23 -1.67
N LEU A 52 9.14 -17.81 -1.23
CA LEU A 52 8.78 -16.40 -1.00
C LEU A 52 8.63 -16.20 0.50
N ASP A 53 9.65 -15.64 1.15
CA ASP A 53 9.58 -15.24 2.55
C ASP A 53 8.91 -13.88 2.68
N ILE A 54 7.92 -13.80 3.58
CA ILE A 54 7.16 -12.59 3.88
C ILE A 54 7.72 -11.86 5.12
N VAL A 55 8.56 -12.51 5.92
CA VAL A 55 9.10 -11.96 7.16
C VAL A 55 10.08 -10.84 6.85
N GLU A 56 10.95 -11.02 5.85
CA GLU A 56 11.87 -9.95 5.43
C GLU A 56 11.12 -8.72 4.87
N ASP A 57 10.06 -8.93 4.07
CA ASP A 57 9.21 -7.83 3.58
C ASP A 57 8.50 -7.09 4.73
N LEU A 58 8.08 -7.81 5.78
CA LEU A 58 7.53 -7.22 7.00
C LEU A 58 8.57 -6.36 7.75
N ARG A 59 9.83 -6.80 7.81
CA ARG A 59 10.93 -5.98 8.36
C ARG A 59 11.13 -4.72 7.52
N LEU A 60 11.09 -4.85 6.20
CA LEU A 60 11.28 -3.73 5.29
C LEU A 60 10.20 -2.63 5.47
N ILE A 61 8.91 -2.98 5.48
CA ILE A 61 7.84 -1.99 5.64
C ILE A 61 7.87 -1.30 7.01
N ASN A 62 8.08 -2.09 8.07
CA ASN A 62 8.06 -1.55 9.44
C ASN A 62 9.26 -0.63 9.68
N THR A 63 10.45 -1.02 9.22
CA THR A 63 11.64 -0.17 9.37
C THR A 63 11.52 1.12 8.57
N GLN A 64 10.91 1.11 7.38
CA GLN A 64 10.61 2.34 6.65
C GLN A 64 9.74 3.31 7.45
N ALA A 65 8.68 2.81 8.09
CA ALA A 65 7.84 3.64 8.94
C ALA A 65 8.59 4.15 10.18
N ILE A 66 9.30 3.28 10.90
CA ILE A 66 10.04 3.62 12.13
C ILE A 66 11.05 4.75 11.89
N PHE A 67 11.82 4.67 10.80
CA PHE A 67 12.88 5.63 10.52
C PHE A 67 12.42 6.87 9.74
N ALA A 68 11.14 6.95 9.35
CA ALA A 68 10.60 8.10 8.65
C ALA A 68 10.38 9.31 9.59
N ARG A 69 10.91 10.47 9.18
CA ARG A 69 10.69 11.75 9.89
C ARG A 69 9.20 12.09 10.00
N LYS A 70 8.47 11.93 8.89
CA LYS A 70 7.01 12.05 8.79
C LYS A 70 6.49 11.00 7.82
N THR A 71 5.25 10.57 8.02
CA THR A 71 4.58 9.63 7.14
C THR A 71 3.20 10.14 6.73
N GLY A 72 2.85 9.89 5.47
CA GLY A 72 1.51 10.14 4.95
C GLY A 72 0.98 8.86 4.32
N MET A 73 -0.28 8.53 4.59
CA MET A 73 -0.97 7.39 3.99
C MET A 73 -2.01 7.88 2.98
N ILE A 74 -1.94 7.37 1.75
CA ILE A 74 -3.01 7.49 0.75
C ILE A 74 -3.44 6.08 0.42
N ILE A 75 -4.65 5.71 0.84
CA ILE A 75 -5.16 4.34 0.74
C ILE A 75 -6.42 4.33 -0.12
N LEU A 76 -6.34 3.66 -1.25
CA LEU A 76 -7.48 3.43 -2.15
C LEU A 76 -8.01 2.02 -1.91
N GLY A 77 -9.24 1.89 -1.42
CA GLY A 77 -9.84 0.61 -1.03
C GLY A 77 -9.65 0.24 0.44
N GLY A 78 -9.63 -1.06 0.73
CA GLY A 78 -9.62 -1.64 2.08
C GLY A 78 -8.73 -2.90 2.18
N GLY A 79 -9.09 -3.84 3.03
CA GLY A 79 -8.46 -5.15 3.12
C GLY A 79 -6.98 -5.13 3.51
N LEU A 80 -6.21 -6.07 2.95
CA LEU A 80 -4.80 -6.27 3.28
C LEU A 80 -3.97 -5.00 3.08
N VAL A 81 -4.19 -4.26 1.99
CA VAL A 81 -3.41 -3.04 1.70
C VAL A 81 -3.65 -1.95 2.73
N LYS A 82 -4.91 -1.73 3.14
CA LYS A 82 -5.24 -0.76 4.20
C LYS A 82 -4.56 -1.15 5.51
N HIS A 83 -4.80 -2.39 5.94
CA HIS A 83 -4.32 -2.84 7.24
C HIS A 83 -2.80 -2.86 7.31
N HIS A 84 -2.11 -3.37 6.28
CA HIS A 84 -0.66 -3.55 6.28
C HIS A 84 0.09 -2.21 6.35
N ILE A 85 -0.35 -1.20 5.59
CA ILE A 85 0.22 0.15 5.63
C ILE A 85 -0.04 0.82 6.99
N ALA A 86 -1.27 0.76 7.50
CA ALA A 86 -1.63 1.36 8.77
C ALA A 86 -0.88 0.68 9.95
N ASN A 87 -0.71 -0.64 9.90
CA ASN A 87 0.01 -1.40 10.93
C ASN A 87 1.52 -1.15 10.91
N ALA A 88 2.12 -0.84 9.75
CA ALA A 88 3.50 -0.37 9.73
C ALA A 88 3.65 0.99 10.44
N ASN A 89 2.68 1.90 10.25
CA ASN A 89 2.69 3.21 10.90
C ASN A 89 2.40 3.15 12.40
N LEU A 90 1.77 2.09 12.91
CA LEU A 90 1.70 1.83 14.36
C LEU A 90 3.11 1.78 14.98
N MET A 91 4.09 1.23 14.27
CA MET A 91 5.47 1.07 14.79
C MET A 91 6.19 2.39 15.07
N ARG A 92 5.65 3.52 14.59
CA ARG A 92 6.13 4.88 14.84
C ARG A 92 5.13 5.73 15.64
N ASN A 93 4.17 5.11 16.32
CA ASN A 93 3.06 5.74 17.03
C ASN A 93 2.13 6.57 16.12
N GLY A 94 1.91 6.09 14.90
CA GLY A 94 0.88 6.57 14.00
C GLY A 94 1.39 7.45 12.86
N ALA A 95 0.62 7.50 11.77
CA ALA A 95 0.89 8.37 10.63
C ALA A 95 0.55 9.84 10.92
N ASP A 96 1.32 10.77 10.34
CA ASP A 96 1.10 12.22 10.47
C ASP A 96 -0.06 12.71 9.59
N PHE A 97 -0.26 12.06 8.43
CA PHE A 97 -1.32 12.38 7.48
C PHE A 97 -1.99 11.10 6.98
N SER A 98 -3.30 11.14 6.74
CA SER A 98 -4.05 9.98 6.24
C SER A 98 -5.23 10.41 5.37
N VAL A 99 -5.31 9.86 4.16
CA VAL A 99 -6.45 10.00 3.24
C VAL A 99 -6.89 8.61 2.79
N TYR A 100 -8.13 8.26 3.08
CA TYR A 100 -8.78 7.04 2.61
C TYR A 100 -9.79 7.37 1.52
N VAL A 101 -9.80 6.58 0.45
CA VAL A 101 -10.84 6.61 -0.58
C VAL A 101 -11.36 5.20 -0.73
N ASN A 102 -12.55 4.91 -0.22
CA ASN A 102 -13.17 3.59 -0.35
C ASN A 102 -14.69 3.65 -0.23
N THR A 103 -15.33 2.54 -0.58
CA THR A 103 -16.79 2.38 -0.58
C THR A 103 -17.32 1.64 0.65
N ALA A 104 -16.42 1.14 1.52
CA ALA A 104 -16.77 0.29 2.64
C ALA A 104 -17.35 1.09 3.81
N GLN A 105 -18.25 0.45 4.56
CA GLN A 105 -19.05 1.05 5.62
C GLN A 105 -18.76 0.41 6.96
N GLU A 106 -18.86 1.17 8.04
CA GLU A 106 -18.44 0.72 9.38
C GLU A 106 -19.38 -0.30 10.05
N PHE A 107 -20.62 -0.44 9.58
CA PHE A 107 -21.67 -1.16 10.30
C PHE A 107 -21.40 -2.66 10.48
N ASP A 108 -20.54 -3.25 9.64
CA ASP A 108 -20.21 -4.68 9.66
C ASP A 108 -18.99 -5.00 10.54
N GLY A 109 -18.37 -3.99 11.16
CA GLY A 109 -17.18 -4.15 11.99
C GLY A 109 -15.92 -4.54 11.20
N SER A 110 -15.92 -4.35 9.87
CA SER A 110 -14.76 -4.66 9.03
C SER A 110 -13.65 -3.59 9.15
N ASP A 111 -12.38 -4.02 9.11
CA ASP A 111 -11.26 -3.08 9.00
C ASP A 111 -11.39 -2.25 7.71
N SER A 112 -11.89 -2.82 6.61
CA SER A 112 -12.13 -2.09 5.37
C SER A 112 -13.07 -0.89 5.56
N GLY A 113 -14.15 -1.09 6.32
CA GLY A 113 -15.19 -0.09 6.57
C GLY A 113 -14.85 0.93 7.66
N ALA A 114 -13.93 0.58 8.56
CA ALA A 114 -13.49 1.40 9.68
C ALA A 114 -13.21 2.87 9.29
N ARG A 115 -13.72 3.80 10.10
CA ARG A 115 -13.36 5.22 9.99
C ARG A 115 -11.91 5.45 10.45
N PRO A 116 -11.24 6.51 9.97
CA PRO A 116 -9.90 6.83 10.43
C PRO A 116 -9.78 7.00 11.96
N ASP A 117 -10.85 7.43 12.63
CA ASP A 117 -10.90 7.56 14.09
C ASP A 117 -10.66 6.24 14.82
N GLU A 118 -11.06 5.10 14.23
CA GLU A 118 -10.71 3.78 14.77
C GLU A 118 -9.20 3.53 14.65
N ALA A 119 -8.59 3.90 13.53
CA ALA A 119 -7.14 3.79 13.39
C ALA A 119 -6.38 4.71 14.38
N VAL A 120 -6.97 5.83 14.81
CA VAL A 120 -6.45 6.67 15.89
C VAL A 120 -6.48 5.92 17.23
N SER A 121 -7.57 5.20 17.56
CA SER A 121 -7.65 4.46 18.84
C SER A 121 -6.59 3.36 18.98
N TRP A 122 -6.15 2.79 17.86
CA TRP A 122 -5.07 1.80 17.82
C TRP A 122 -3.67 2.41 17.82
N GLY A 123 -3.52 3.72 17.60
CA GLY A 123 -2.22 4.37 17.38
C GLY A 123 -1.64 4.16 15.97
N LYS A 124 -2.47 3.71 15.01
CA LYS A 124 -2.08 3.60 13.58
C LYS A 124 -2.09 4.97 12.88
N ILE A 125 -2.90 5.91 13.38
CA ILE A 125 -2.90 7.33 13.04
C ILE A 125 -2.65 8.14 14.32
N ARG A 126 -1.91 9.25 14.24
CA ARG A 126 -1.66 10.09 15.41
C ARG A 126 -2.93 10.81 15.87
N MET A 127 -3.04 11.07 17.17
CA MET A 127 -4.17 11.83 17.74
C MET A 127 -4.22 13.30 17.26
N ASP A 128 -3.08 13.88 16.89
CA ASP A 128 -2.96 15.25 16.37
C ASP A 128 -3.09 15.35 14.84
N ALA A 129 -3.33 14.23 14.16
CA ALA A 129 -3.57 14.21 12.72
C ALA A 129 -4.98 14.66 12.38
N THR A 130 -5.17 15.12 11.14
CA THR A 130 -6.49 15.45 10.57
C THR A 130 -6.83 14.47 9.44
N PRO A 131 -7.17 13.20 9.76
CA PRO A 131 -7.37 12.19 8.74
C PRO A 131 -8.70 12.41 7.98
N VAL A 132 -8.71 12.04 6.70
CA VAL A 132 -9.89 12.20 5.83
C VAL A 132 -10.29 10.85 5.23
N LYS A 133 -11.59 10.56 5.18
CA LYS A 133 -12.17 9.45 4.41
C LYS A 133 -13.18 9.99 3.40
N VAL A 134 -12.97 9.69 2.13
CA VAL A 134 -13.90 9.97 1.04
C VAL A 134 -14.66 8.69 0.72
N TYR A 135 -15.97 8.71 0.93
CA TYR A 135 -16.87 7.60 0.60
C TYR A 135 -17.23 7.67 -0.88
N ALA A 136 -16.36 7.13 -1.73
CA ALA A 136 -16.53 7.15 -3.18
C ALA A 136 -15.77 5.99 -3.84
N ASP A 137 -16.17 5.68 -5.08
CA ASP A 137 -15.37 4.85 -5.96
C ASP A 137 -14.09 5.61 -6.35
N ALA A 138 -12.93 4.98 -6.11
CA ALA A 138 -11.62 5.59 -6.40
C ALA A 138 -11.42 5.90 -7.88
N SER A 139 -12.07 5.16 -8.79
CA SER A 139 -11.99 5.43 -10.24
C SER A 139 -12.51 6.82 -10.62
N LEU A 140 -13.50 7.34 -9.87
CA LEU A 140 -14.06 8.68 -10.10
C LEU A 140 -13.20 9.78 -9.47
N VAL A 141 -12.76 9.58 -8.23
CA VAL A 141 -12.19 10.67 -7.42
C VAL A 141 -10.67 10.71 -7.42
N PHE A 142 -9.99 9.57 -7.62
CA PHE A 142 -8.53 9.55 -7.56
C PHE A 142 -7.87 10.34 -8.71
N PRO A 143 -8.37 10.30 -9.96
CA PRO A 143 -7.84 11.17 -11.02
C PRO A 143 -7.96 12.66 -10.68
N LEU A 144 -9.10 13.08 -10.10
CA LEU A 144 -9.32 14.46 -9.67
C LEU A 144 -8.40 14.85 -8.50
N LEU A 145 -8.22 13.94 -7.54
CA LEU A 145 -7.29 14.15 -6.42
C LEU A 145 -5.87 14.37 -6.93
N VAL A 146 -5.40 13.55 -7.88
CA VAL A 146 -4.08 13.70 -8.48
C VAL A 146 -3.96 15.02 -9.24
N ALA A 147 -4.99 15.41 -10.00
CA ALA A 147 -5.03 16.66 -10.76
C ALA A 147 -4.86 17.90 -9.88
N GLU A 148 -5.45 17.90 -8.68
CA GLU A 148 -5.41 19.02 -7.74
C GLU A 148 -4.26 18.94 -6.70
N THR A 149 -3.44 17.88 -6.73
CA THR A 149 -2.34 17.68 -5.77
C THR A 149 -1.00 17.41 -6.44
N PHE A 150 -0.69 16.16 -6.78
CA PHE A 150 0.60 15.75 -7.32
C PHE A 150 0.87 16.41 -8.68
N ALA A 151 -0.13 16.51 -9.56
CA ALA A 151 0.04 17.10 -10.89
C ALA A 151 0.37 18.60 -10.82
N GLN A 152 -0.22 19.35 -9.89
CA GLN A 152 0.09 20.78 -9.66
C GLN A 152 1.52 21.01 -9.19
N ARG A 153 2.20 19.97 -8.71
CA ARG A 153 3.58 20.04 -8.20
C ARG A 153 4.58 19.27 -9.07
N ALA A 154 4.20 18.87 -10.28
CA ALA A 154 5.07 18.09 -11.15
C ALA A 154 6.43 18.77 -11.40
N ASP A 155 6.45 20.11 -11.54
CA ASP A 155 7.69 20.88 -11.75
C ASP A 155 8.60 20.96 -10.51
N ALA A 156 8.10 20.60 -9.33
CA ALA A 156 8.84 20.62 -8.07
C ALA A 156 9.45 19.25 -7.70
N PHE A 157 9.15 18.19 -8.46
CA PHE A 157 9.67 16.83 -8.29
C PHE A 157 10.74 16.52 -9.34
#